data_AF-A0A8H4WEH1-F1
#
_entry.id   AF-A0A8H4WEH1-F1
#
_cell.length_a   1.000
_cell.length_b   1.000
_cell.length_c   1.000
_cell.angle_alpha   90.00
_cell.angle_beta   90.00
_cell.angle_gamma   90.00
#
_symmetry.space_group_name_H-M   'P 1'
#
loop_
_entity.id
_entity.type
_entity.pdbx_description
1 polymer ?
#
loop_
_entity_poly.entity_id
_entity_poly.type
_entity_poly.pdbx_seq_one_letter_code
_entity_poly.pdbx_strand_id
1 'polypeptide(L)'
;MFIKSARNSHGFMNARDVESIWKDHFDYFYRKYDEFVFTFSIHPNVSGHPHDLSMQERLIEYFKRYEGVQFVTMEYICDDFKSKNPPEPGAILPAERGAVLR
;
A
#
# COMPACT_ATOMS: atom_id res chain seq x y z
N MET A 1 -7.49 -0.40 -15.31
CA MET A 1 -8.03 -1.45 -16.21
C MET A 1 -9.36 -1.02 -16.78
N PHE A 2 -9.57 -1.18 -18.08
CA PHE A 2 -10.89 -1.06 -18.69
C PHE A 2 -11.58 -2.42 -18.78
N ILE A 3 -12.83 -2.51 -18.33
CA ILE A 3 -13.68 -3.70 -18.30
C ILE A 3 -15.01 -3.33 -18.98
N LYS A 4 -15.20 -3.76 -20.22
CA LYS A 4 -16.36 -3.38 -21.07
C LYS A 4 -17.72 -3.67 -20.43
N SER A 5 -17.85 -4.74 -19.66
CA SER A 5 -19.11 -5.15 -19.04
C SER A 5 -19.46 -4.36 -17.77
N ALA A 6 -18.50 -3.62 -17.19
CA ALA A 6 -18.73 -2.86 -15.97
C ALA A 6 -19.09 -1.40 -16.30
N ARG A 7 -20.30 -0.97 -15.92
CA ARG A 7 -20.84 0.37 -16.23
C ARG A 7 -20.02 1.52 -15.64
N ASN A 8 -19.34 1.29 -14.53
CA ASN A 8 -18.45 2.24 -13.85
C ASN A 8 -16.96 2.00 -14.18
N SER A 9 -16.67 1.25 -15.24
CA SER A 9 -15.29 0.99 -15.62
C SER A 9 -14.61 2.29 -16.01
N HIS A 10 -13.51 2.57 -15.31
CA HIS A 10 -12.50 3.50 -15.76
C HIS A 10 -11.49 2.76 -16.64
N GLY A 11 -10.25 3.24 -16.76
CA GLY A 11 -9.18 2.55 -17.47
C GLY A 11 -8.34 3.44 -18.38
N PHE A 12 -8.74 4.70 -18.54
CA PHE A 12 -8.08 5.69 -19.39
C PHE A 12 -7.56 6.90 -18.62
N MET A 13 -7.49 6.80 -17.29
CA MET A 13 -6.94 7.86 -16.44
C MET A 13 -5.44 7.98 -16.71
N ASN A 14 -4.92 9.20 -16.70
CA ASN A 14 -3.50 9.43 -16.90
C ASN A 14 -2.72 8.96 -15.67
N ALA A 15 -1.68 8.15 -15.88
CA ALA A 15 -0.80 7.68 -14.81
C ALA A 15 -0.17 8.83 -14.01
N ARG A 16 0.06 9.99 -14.65
CA ARG A 16 0.61 11.19 -13.98
C ARG A 16 -0.34 11.80 -12.94
N ASP A 17 -1.64 11.68 -13.15
CA ASP A 17 -2.63 12.18 -12.18
C ASP A 17 -2.68 11.26 -10.96
N VAL A 18 -2.62 9.94 -11.20
CA VAL A 18 -2.54 8.93 -10.12
C VAL A 18 -1.25 9.10 -9.32
N GLU A 19 -0.12 9.31 -10.00
CA GLU A 19 1.17 9.59 -9.37
C GLU A 19 1.10 10.79 -8.42
N SER A 20 0.47 11.89 -8.88
CA SER A 20 0.31 13.11 -8.09
C SER A 20 -0.52 12.86 -6.83
N ILE A 21 -1.65 12.16 -6.95
CA ILE A 21 -2.51 11.81 -5.81
C ILE A 21 -1.73 10.99 -4.78
N TRP A 22 -0.94 10.01 -5.21
CA TRP A 22 -0.16 9.17 -4.31
C TRP A 22 0.97 9.93 -3.61
N LYS A 23 1.61 10.87 -4.30
CA LYS A 23 2.59 11.78 -3.69
C LYS A 23 1.94 12.69 -2.66
N ASP A 24 0.79 13.27 -2.96
CA ASP A 24 0.08 14.15 -2.02
C ASP A 24 -0.37 13.42 -0.75
N HIS A 25 -0.81 12.16 -0.87
CA HIS A 25 -1.10 11.32 0.30
C HIS A 25 0.14 11.08 1.16
N PHE A 26 1.25 10.70 0.53
CA PHE A 26 2.51 10.47 1.23
C PHE A 26 3.01 11.75 1.92
N ASP A 27 3.05 12.88 1.21
CA ASP A 27 3.48 14.17 1.75
C ASP A 27 2.60 14.64 2.90
N TYR A 28 1.29 14.40 2.82
CA TYR A 28 0.40 14.70 3.94
C TYR A 28 0.74 13.86 5.16
N PHE A 29 0.94 12.54 5.01
CA PHE A 29 1.27 11.67 6.13
C PHE A 29 2.64 11.99 6.71
N TYR A 30 3.66 12.17 5.88
CA TYR A 30 5.01 12.48 6.30
C TYR A 30 5.10 13.79 7.10
N ARG A 31 4.24 14.79 6.79
CA ARG A 31 4.17 16.04 7.56
C ARG A 31 3.35 15.94 8.85
N LYS A 32 2.49 14.93 8.99
CA LYS A 32 1.45 14.89 10.03
C LYS A 32 1.67 13.81 11.09
N TYR A 33 2.38 12.75 10.76
CA TYR A 33 2.59 11.61 11.63
C TYR A 33 4.08 11.35 11.79
N ASP A 34 4.51 11.09 13.02
CA ASP A 34 5.89 10.70 13.34
C ASP A 34 6.19 9.27 12.86
N GLU A 35 5.17 8.40 12.84
CA GLU A 35 5.22 7.03 12.35
C GLU A 35 3.95 6.73 11.55
N PHE A 36 4.09 6.17 10.35
CA PHE A 36 2.95 5.75 9.52
C PHE A 36 3.32 4.61 8.58
N VAL A 37 2.31 3.86 8.16
CA VAL A 37 2.42 2.84 7.12
C VAL A 37 1.72 3.35 5.87
N PHE A 38 2.41 3.36 4.74
CA PHE A 38 1.84 3.74 3.45
C PHE A 38 1.96 2.58 2.44
N THR A 39 0.84 1.94 2.17
CA THR A 39 0.78 0.71 1.37
C THR A 39 0.15 0.95 0.00
N PHE A 40 0.69 0.29 -1.02
CA PHE A 40 0.12 0.28 -2.36
C PHE A 40 -0.48 -1.08 -2.69
N SER A 41 -1.73 -1.07 -3.18
CA SER A 41 -2.34 -2.24 -3.81
C SER A 41 -2.22 -2.10 -5.32
N ILE A 42 -1.34 -2.92 -5.90
CA ILE A 42 -1.07 -2.95 -7.35
C ILE A 42 -1.45 -4.31 -7.92
N HIS A 43 -1.74 -4.33 -9.22
CA HIS A 43 -2.09 -5.57 -9.92
C HIS A 43 -1.24 -5.70 -11.17
N PRO A 44 -0.66 -6.88 -11.48
CA PRO A 44 0.23 -7.05 -12.65
C PRO A 44 -0.46 -6.67 -13.97
N ASN A 45 -1.75 -6.96 -14.09
CA ASN A 45 -2.59 -6.63 -15.24
C ASN A 45 -2.93 -5.14 -15.39
N VAL A 46 -2.48 -4.27 -14.46
CA VAL A 46 -2.58 -2.81 -14.56
C VAL A 46 -1.18 -2.22 -14.47
N SER A 47 -0.55 -2.38 -13.30
CA SER A 47 0.75 -1.82 -12.96
C SER A 47 1.92 -2.43 -13.73
N GLY A 48 1.71 -3.50 -14.49
CA GLY A 48 2.70 -4.07 -15.40
C GLY A 48 2.79 -3.38 -16.77
N HIS A 49 1.89 -2.44 -17.10
CA HIS A 49 1.99 -1.70 -18.35
C HIS A 49 3.15 -0.69 -18.31
N PRO A 50 3.82 -0.40 -19.43
CA PRO A 50 5.02 0.44 -19.44
C PRO A 50 4.87 1.81 -18.78
N HIS A 51 3.74 2.50 -18.99
CA HIS A 51 3.51 3.82 -18.39
C HIS A 51 3.34 3.77 -16.86
N ASP A 52 2.72 2.70 -16.34
CA ASP A 52 2.56 2.47 -14.90
C ASP A 52 3.83 1.93 -14.25
N LEU A 53 4.64 1.14 -14.96
CA LEU A 53 5.97 0.75 -14.52
C LEU A 53 6.86 2.00 -14.34
N SER A 54 6.92 2.86 -15.36
CA SER A 54 7.68 4.12 -15.25
C SER A 54 7.13 5.02 -14.14
N MET A 55 5.83 4.98 -13.83
CA MET A 55 5.26 5.68 -12.68
C MET A 55 5.80 5.13 -11.36
N GLN A 56 5.80 3.81 -11.19
CA GLN A 56 6.32 3.16 -9.99
C GLN A 56 7.81 3.43 -9.77
N GLU A 57 8.62 3.41 -10.83
CA GLU A 57 10.05 3.78 -10.75
C GLU A 57 10.22 5.20 -10.19
N ARG A 58 9.46 6.17 -10.70
CA ARG A 58 9.52 7.56 -10.20
C ARG A 58 9.03 7.71 -8.77
N LEU A 59 8.02 6.95 -8.36
CA LEU A 59 7.50 6.97 -7.00
C LEU A 59 8.52 6.39 -6.01
N ILE A 60 9.12 5.26 -6.36
CA ILE A 60 10.20 4.65 -5.55
C ILE A 60 11.35 5.66 -5.38
N GLU A 61 11.82 6.27 -6.47
CA GLU A 61 12.89 7.26 -6.43
C GLU A 61 12.49 8.56 -5.72
N TYR A 62 11.20 8.87 -5.63
CA TYR A 62 10.70 10.00 -4.85
C TYR A 62 10.69 9.68 -3.35
N PHE A 63 10.15 8.53 -2.94
CA PHE A 63 10.09 8.13 -1.52
C PHE A 63 11.47 7.92 -0.90
N LYS A 64 12.43 7.37 -1.66
CA LYS A 64 13.82 7.17 -1.20
C LYS A 64 14.55 8.45 -0.78
N ARG A 65 14.01 9.63 -1.10
CA ARG A 65 14.60 10.93 -0.72
C ARG A 65 14.24 11.36 0.70
N TYR A 66 13.25 10.73 1.30
CA TYR A 66 12.75 11.09 2.61
C TYR A 66 13.42 10.22 3.68
N GLU A 67 13.89 10.87 4.74
CA GLU A 67 14.53 10.20 5.87
C GLU A 67 13.53 9.28 6.60
N GLY A 68 13.99 8.15 7.12
CA GLY A 68 13.15 7.20 7.86
C GLY A 68 12.24 6.32 7.00
N VAL A 69 12.15 6.54 5.68
CA VAL A 69 11.38 5.67 4.79
C VAL A 69 12.04 4.29 4.66
N GLN A 70 11.25 3.24 4.88
CA GLN A 70 11.66 1.86 4.72
C GLN A 70 10.68 1.11 3.81
N PHE A 71 11.21 0.36 2.85
CA PHE A 71 10.43 -0.56 2.03
C PHE A 71 10.45 -1.94 2.69
N VAL A 72 9.30 -2.37 3.21
CA VAL A 72 9.16 -3.60 4.00
C VAL A 72 7.99 -4.45 3.51
N THR A 73 7.91 -5.69 3.98
CA THR A 73 6.78 -6.58 3.71
C THR A 73 5.60 -6.26 4.61
N MET A 74 4.40 -6.67 4.19
CA MET A 74 3.20 -6.59 5.04
C MET A 74 3.32 -7.43 6.31
N GLU A 75 4.09 -8.54 6.25
CA GLU A 75 4.40 -9.36 7.43
C GLU A 75 5.20 -8.57 8.46
N TYR A 76 6.25 -7.88 8.03
CA TYR A 76 7.05 -7.02 8.92
C TYR A 76 6.19 -5.96 9.60
N ILE A 77 5.32 -5.28 8.84
CA ILE A 77 4.40 -4.27 9.38
C ILE A 77 3.47 -4.90 10.45
N CYS A 78 2.93 -6.08 10.16
CA CYS A 78 2.04 -6.80 11.07
C CYS A 78 2.73 -7.18 12.39
N ASP A 79 3.96 -7.69 12.29
CA ASP A 79 4.75 -8.11 13.45
C ASP A 79 5.20 -6.90 14.29
N ASP A 80 5.64 -5.82 13.64
CA ASP A 80 6.01 -4.57 14.31
C ASP A 80 4.81 -3.98 15.07
N PHE A 81 3.64 -3.89 14.42
CA PHE A 81 2.42 -3.41 15.06
C PHE A 81 2.06 -4.24 16.30
N LYS A 82 2.05 -5.58 16.20
CA LYS A 82 1.73 -6.47 17.33
C LYS A 82 2.74 -6.37 18.47
N SER A 83 4.01 -6.10 18.18
CA SER A 83 5.05 -5.95 19.20
C SER A 83 4.85 -4.71 20.07
N LYS A 84 4.24 -3.66 19.49
CA LYS A 84 4.00 -2.36 20.15
C LYS A 84 2.58 -2.21 20.69
N ASN A 85 1.63 -2.97 20.15
CA ASN A 85 0.20 -2.82 20.43
C ASN A 85 -0.39 -4.15 20.92
N PRO A 86 -0.65 -4.30 22.24
CA PRO A 86 -1.35 -5.46 22.74
C PRO A 86 -2.80 -5.47 22.21
N PRO A 87 -3.38 -6.65 21.96
CA PRO A 87 -4.78 -6.74 21.57
C PRO A 87 -5.68 -6.23 22.71
N GLU A 88 -6.78 -5.59 22.33
CA GLU A 88 -7.80 -5.13 23.29
C GLU A 88 -8.30 -6.30 24.17
N PRO A 89 -8.56 -6.07 25.47
CA PRO A 89 -9.08 -7.11 26.35
C PRO A 89 -10.37 -7.73 25.80
N GLY A 90 -10.36 -9.05 25.61
CA GLY A 90 -11.50 -9.80 25.06
C GLY A 90 -11.57 -9.85 23.53
N ALA A 91 -10.57 -9.32 22.81
CA ALA A 91 -10.48 -9.47 21.36
C ALA A 91 -10.42 -10.95 20.96
N ILE A 92 -11.23 -11.34 19.98
CA ILE A 92 -11.16 -12.66 19.36
C ILE A 92 -9.93 -12.68 18.45
N LEU A 93 -8.91 -13.44 18.85
CA LEU A 93 -7.70 -13.62 18.05
C LEU A 93 -7.87 -14.75 17.03
N PRO A 94 -7.11 -14.73 15.91
CA PRO A 94 -7.05 -15.85 15.00
C PRO A 94 -6.70 -17.15 15.74
N ALA A 95 -7.23 -18.27 15.25
CA ALA A 95 -6.83 -19.58 15.77
C ALA A 95 -5.32 -19.77 15.67
N GLU A 96 -4.75 -20.55 16.57
CA GLU A 96 -3.32 -20.85 16.56
C GLU A 96 -2.90 -21.45 15.22
N ARG A 97 -1.67 -21.11 14.77
CA ARG A 97 -1.13 -21.60 13.51
C ARG A 97 -1.15 -23.13 13.51
N GLY A 98 -1.88 -23.73 12.56
CA GLY A 98 -2.03 -25.20 12.47
C GLY A 98 -3.34 -25.75 13.03
N ALA A 99 -4.19 -24.91 13.62
CA ALA A 99 -5.58 -25.24 13.93
C ALA A 99 -6.41 -25.32 12.62
N VAL A 100 -6.21 -26.38 11.84
CA VAL A 100 -7.08 -26.70 10.71
C VAL A 100 -8.44 -27.09 11.28
N LEU A 101 -9.51 -26.48 10.78
CA LEU A 101 -10.88 -26.94 11.01
C LEU A 101 -10.99 -28.40 10.54
N ARG A 102 -11.13 -29.32 11.49
CA ARG A 102 -11.54 -30.70 11.20
C ARG A 102 -13.00 -30.74 10.76
#